data_AF-A0A929F649-F1
#
_entry.id   AF-A0A929F649-F1
#
_cell.length_a   1.000
_cell.length_b   1.000
_cell.length_c   1.000
_cell.angle_alpha   90.00
_cell.angle_beta   90.00
_cell.angle_gamma   90.00
#
_symmetry.space_group_name_H-M   'P 1'
#
loop_
_entity.id
_entity.type
_entity.pdbx_description
1 polymer ?
#
loop_
_entity_poly.entity_id
_entity_poly.type
_entity_poly.pdbx_seq_one_letter_code
_entity_poly.pdbx_strand_id
1 'polypeptide(L)'
;MFEMITELEASEKIDRAGATRKLLFIGINEIKKEKAIKLLRAYKITYRKAAEMMGVAIYELLDIMEKEGIEVGYSMRDLEKDLEEMK
;
A
#
# COMPACT_ATOMS: atom_id res chain seq x y z
N MET A 1 -20.86 10.36 3.07
CA MET A 1 -19.65 11.21 3.09
C MET A 1 -19.64 12.14 4.29
N PHE A 2 -20.68 12.95 4.52
CA PHE A 2 -20.77 13.83 5.69
C PHE A 2 -20.74 13.06 7.03
N GLU A 3 -21.38 11.89 7.10
CA GLU A 3 -21.36 11.03 8.30
C GLU A 3 -19.94 10.57 8.66
N MET A 4 -19.18 10.03 7.70
CA MET A 4 -17.78 9.63 7.93
C MET A 4 -16.88 10.79 8.38
N ILE A 5 -17.08 12.00 7.84
CA ILE A 5 -16.34 13.19 8.30
C ILE A 5 -16.65 13.45 9.77
N THR A 6 -17.93 13.39 10.16
CA THR A 6 -18.36 13.63 11.54
C THR A 6 -17.91 12.53 12.51
N GLU A 7 -17.88 11.28 12.07
CA GLU A 7 -17.28 10.19 12.84
C GLU A 7 -15.76 10.39 13.05
N LEU A 8 -15.04 10.86 12.03
CA LEU A 8 -13.61 11.17 12.13
C LEU A 8 -13.35 12.37 13.05
N GLU A 9 -14.16 13.43 12.93
CA GLU A 9 -14.15 14.60 13.82
C GLU A 9 -14.26 14.15 15.29
N ALA A 10 -15.23 13.27 15.58
CA ALA A 10 -15.50 12.80 16.93
C ALA A 10 -14.44 11.82 17.47
N SER A 11 -14.04 10.82 16.67
CA SER A 11 -13.14 9.75 17.10
C SER A 11 -11.69 10.23 17.27
N GLU A 12 -11.23 11.16 16.43
CA GLU A 12 -9.86 11.66 16.45
C GLU A 12 -9.71 13.06 17.06
N LYS A 13 -10.83 13.68 17.47
CA LYS A 13 -10.88 15.05 18.03
C LYS A 13 -10.24 16.08 17.10
N ILE A 14 -10.55 16.01 15.81
CA ILE A 14 -10.07 16.92 14.77
C ILE A 14 -11.21 17.76 14.21
N ASP A 15 -10.87 18.91 13.63
CA ASP A 15 -11.85 19.77 12.96
C ASP A 15 -12.23 19.21 11.58
N ARG A 16 -13.28 19.80 10.99
CA ARG A 16 -13.79 19.42 9.66
C ARG A 16 -12.70 19.42 8.60
N ALA A 17 -11.85 20.44 8.62
CA ALA A 17 -10.78 20.60 7.64
C ALA A 17 -9.72 19.50 7.81
N GLY A 18 -9.37 19.15 9.05
CA GLY A 18 -8.51 18.02 9.38
C GLY A 18 -9.09 16.69 8.92
N ALA A 19 -10.35 16.40 9.26
CA ALA A 19 -11.04 15.18 8.86
C ALA A 19 -11.11 15.04 7.33
N THR A 20 -11.47 16.12 6.65
CA THR A 20 -11.56 16.15 5.18
C THR A 20 -10.18 15.93 4.54
N ARG A 21 -9.13 16.62 5.00
CA ARG A 21 -7.76 16.42 4.49
C ARG A 21 -7.27 14.99 4.70
N LYS A 22 -7.59 14.38 5.83
CA LYS A 22 -7.21 12.98 6.12
C LYS A 22 -7.89 12.02 5.16
N LEU A 23 -9.21 12.14 4.97
CA LEU A 23 -9.95 11.30 4.01
C LEU A 23 -9.42 11.48 2.58
N LEU A 24 -9.13 12.72 2.17
CA LEU A 24 -8.53 13.00 0.86
C LEU A 24 -7.16 12.33 0.72
N PHE A 25 -6.30 12.43 1.74
CA PHE A 25 -4.98 11.79 1.73
C PHE A 25 -5.08 10.26 1.59
N ILE A 26 -5.97 9.64 2.37
CA ILE A 26 -6.23 8.19 2.29
C ILE A 26 -6.73 7.83 0.89
N GLY A 27 -7.73 8.54 0.37
CA GLY A 27 -8.29 8.27 -0.96
C GLY A 27 -7.25 8.42 -2.08
N ILE A 28 -6.40 9.44 -2.03
CA ILE A 28 -5.31 9.63 -3.01
C ILE A 28 -4.33 8.45 -2.97
N ASN A 29 -3.96 7.99 -1.76
CA ASN A 29 -3.03 6.88 -1.63
C ASN A 29 -3.64 5.56 -2.09
N GLU A 30 -4.93 5.31 -1.82
CA GLU A 30 -5.61 4.10 -2.30
C GLU A 30 -5.68 4.08 -3.83
N ILE A 31 -6.02 5.20 -4.47
CA ILE A 31 -6.03 5.31 -5.94
C ILE A 31 -4.64 5.05 -6.54
N LYS A 32 -3.58 5.55 -5.89
CA LYS A 32 -2.20 5.28 -6.31
C LYS A 32 -1.85 3.80 -6.18
N LYS A 33 -2.23 3.17 -5.07
CA LYS A 33 -2.05 1.74 -4.79
C LYS A 33 -2.73 0.89 -5.86
N GLU A 34 -4.02 1.10 -6.09
CA GLU A 34 -4.80 0.36 -7.11
C GLU A 34 -4.16 0.47 -8.49
N LYS A 35 -3.76 1.68 -8.89
CA LYS A 35 -3.11 1.93 -10.19
C LYS A 35 -1.76 1.22 -10.31
N ALA A 36 -0.93 1.28 -9.27
CA ALA A 36 0.37 0.62 -9.26
C ALA A 36 0.22 -0.90 -9.36
N ILE A 37 -0.68 -1.50 -8.56
CA ILE A 37 -0.98 -2.94 -8.59
C ILE A 37 -1.47 -3.37 -9.97
N LYS A 38 -2.40 -2.63 -10.58
CA LYS A 38 -2.92 -2.94 -11.91
C LYS A 38 -1.83 -2.94 -12.98
N LEU A 39 -0.95 -1.95 -12.96
CA LEU A 39 0.18 -1.87 -13.90
C LEU A 39 1.22 -2.96 -13.64
N LEU A 40 1.44 -3.31 -12.37
CA LEU A 40 2.39 -4.34 -11.98
C LEU A 40 1.93 -5.73 -12.42
N ARG A 41 0.65 -6.07 -12.19
CA ARG A 41 0.02 -7.31 -12.69
C ARG A 41 0.05 -7.43 -14.22
N ALA A 42 -0.03 -6.29 -14.92
CA ALA A 42 0.07 -6.23 -16.37
C ALA A 42 1.53 -6.24 -16.90
N TYR A 43 2.52 -6.42 -16.02
CA TYR A 43 3.95 -6.36 -16.32
C TYR A 43 4.36 -5.08 -17.07
N LYS A 44 3.70 -3.95 -16.78
CA LYS A 44 3.94 -2.65 -17.44
C LYS A 44 4.93 -1.76 -16.70
N ILE A 45 5.20 -2.05 -15.43
CA ILE A 45 6.12 -1.29 -14.59
C ILE A 45 6.97 -2.25 -13.74
N THR A 46 8.10 -1.75 -13.24
CA THR A 46 8.96 -2.51 -12.31
C THR A 46 8.48 -2.37 -10.86
N TYR A 47 8.94 -3.24 -9.96
CA TYR A 47 8.71 -3.10 -8.51
C TYR A 47 9.17 -1.74 -8.00
N ARG A 48 10.35 -1.26 -8.44
CA ARG A 48 10.83 0.07 -8.08
C ARG A 48 9.83 1.18 -8.46
N LYS A 49 9.28 1.12 -9.67
CA LYS A 49 8.32 2.13 -10.12
C LYS A 49 6.99 2.03 -9.38
N ALA A 50 6.52 0.82 -9.05
CA ALA A 50 5.33 0.62 -8.23
C ALA A 50 5.52 1.21 -6.82
N ALA A 51 6.67 0.96 -6.18
CA ALA A 51 7.01 1.51 -4.87
C ALA A 51 7.05 3.05 -4.89
N GLU A 52 7.68 3.65 -5.91
CA GLU A 52 7.70 5.10 -6.12
C GLU A 52 6.29 5.68 -6.30
N MET A 53 5.43 5.03 -7.10
CA MET A 53 4.05 5.46 -7.31
C MET A 53 3.22 5.44 -6.03
N MET A 54 3.48 4.45 -5.17
CA MET A 54 2.78 4.26 -3.89
C MET A 54 3.41 5.08 -2.76
N GLY A 55 4.60 5.65 -2.95
CA GLY A 55 5.33 6.39 -1.93
C GLY A 55 5.84 5.51 -0.79
N VAL A 56 6.14 4.24 -1.07
CA VAL A 56 6.59 3.24 -0.09
C VAL A 56 7.99 2.75 -0.43
N ALA A 57 8.68 2.18 0.56
CA ALA A 57 9.92 1.46 0.34
C ALA A 57 9.68 0.13 -0.40
N ILE A 58 10.75 -0.41 -1.00
CA ILE A 58 10.65 -1.66 -1.78
C ILE A 58 10.20 -2.84 -0.92
N TYR A 59 10.67 -2.95 0.33
CA TYR A 59 10.26 -4.04 1.23
C TYR A 59 8.76 -3.96 1.57
N GLU A 60 8.23 -2.77 1.82
CA GLU A 60 6.79 -2.55 2.05
C GLU A 60 5.97 -2.92 0.81
N LEU A 61 6.49 -2.66 -0.39
CA LEU A 61 5.84 -3.12 -1.62
C LEU A 61 5.77 -4.64 -1.69
N LEU A 62 6.84 -5.37 -1.31
CA LEU A 62 6.83 -6.83 -1.34
C LEU A 62 5.74 -7.40 -0.40
N ASP A 63 5.59 -6.82 0.79
CA ASP A 63 4.52 -7.19 1.72
C ASP A 63 3.12 -6.92 1.14
N ILE A 64 2.96 -5.79 0.46
CA ILE A 64 1.70 -5.44 -0.22
C ILE A 64 1.44 -6.42 -1.36
N MET A 65 2.44 -6.72 -2.18
CA MET A 65 2.32 -7.67 -3.29
C MET A 65 1.90 -9.06 -2.80
N GLU A 66 2.49 -9.53 -1.71
CA GLU A 66 2.13 -10.81 -1.10
C GLU A 66 0.67 -10.81 -0.62
N LYS A 67 0.24 -9.76 0.10
CA LYS A 67 -1.15 -9.61 0.57
C LYS A 67 -2.15 -9.54 -0.58
N GLU A 68 -1.75 -8.95 -1.70
CA GLU A 68 -2.57 -8.78 -2.91
C GLU A 68 -2.45 -9.96 -3.88
N GLY A 69 -1.76 -11.05 -3.48
CA GLY A 69 -1.60 -12.27 -4.28
C GLY A 69 -0.87 -12.05 -5.61
N ILE A 70 0.03 -11.04 -5.66
CA ILE A 70 0.89 -10.79 -6.82
C ILE A 70 2.12 -11.68 -6.68
N GLU A 71 2.34 -12.53 -7.67
CA GLU A 71 3.49 -13.43 -7.71
C GLU A 71 4.80 -12.63 -7.62
N VAL A 72 5.50 -12.82 -6.51
CA VAL A 72 6.84 -12.31 -6.24
C VAL A 72 7.80 -13.42 -6.63
N GLY A 73 8.64 -13.17 -7.66
CA GLY A 73 9.49 -14.23 -8.21
C GLY A 73 10.43 -14.87 -7.17
N TYR A 74 10.93 -14.09 -6.22
CA TYR A 74 11.62 -14.56 -5.02
C TYR A 74 11.23 -13.62 -3.87
N SER A 75 10.45 -14.11 -2.92
CA SER A 75 9.89 -13.32 -1.84
C SER A 75 10.84 -13.25 -0.63
N MET A 76 10.57 -12.33 0.31
CA MET A 76 11.28 -12.31 1.59
C MET A 76 11.05 -13.61 2.38
N ARG A 77 9.88 -14.26 2.24
CA ARG A 77 9.64 -15.57 2.86
C ARG A 77 10.48 -16.68 2.23
N ASP A 78 10.71 -16.61 0.92
CA ASP A 78 11.59 -17.57 0.25
C ASP A 78 13.03 -17.39 0.74
N LEU A 79 13.48 -16.15 0.92
CA LEU A 79 14.78 -15.85 1.56
C LEU A 79 14.87 -16.34 3.01
N GLU A 80 13.84 -16.09 3.82
CA GLU A 80 13.81 -16.52 5.22
C GLU A 80 13.84 -18.04 5.35
N LYS A 81 13.05 -18.76 4.53
CA LYS A 81 13.07 -20.21 4.46
C LYS A 81 14.43 -20.76 4.05
N ASP A 82 15.03 -20.22 2.99
CA ASP A 82 16.35 -20.66 2.54
C ASP A 82 17.41 -20.47 3.65
N LEU A 83 17.33 -19.37 4.40
CA LEU A 83 18.24 -19.12 5.54
C LEU A 83 18.00 -20.06 6.73
N GLU A 84 16.77 -20.49 6.96
CA GLU A 84 16.44 -21.51 7.98
C GLU A 84 16.93 -22.90 7.57
N GLU A 85 16.82 -23.26 6.29
CA GLU A 85 17.25 -24.55 5.74
C GLU A 85 18.78 -24.68 5.64
N MET A 86 19.53 -23.58 5.74
CA MET A 86 21.00 -23.56 5.78
C MET A 86 21.61 -23.77 7.18
N LYS A 87 20.80 -23.98 8.23
CA LYS A 87 21.26 -24.30 9.60
C LYS A 87 21.31 -25.79 9.86
#